data_AF-A0A2M7PGH2-F1
#
_entry.id   AF-A0A2M7PGH2-F1
#
_cell.length_a   1.000
_cell.length_b   1.000
_cell.length_c   1.000
_cell.angle_alpha   90.00
_cell.angle_beta   90.00
_cell.angle_gamma   90.00
#
_symmetry.space_group_name_H-M   'P 1'
#
loop_
_entity.id
_entity.type
_entity.pdbx_description
1 polymer ?
#
loop_
_entity_poly.entity_id
_entity_poly.type
_entity_poly.pdbx_seq_one_letter_code
_entity_poly.pdbx_strand_id
1 'polypeptide(L)'
;MLLQTDARRRITLPPSLGIQPGDAIDLEILADGRIMLIPVEPVPKHQMWAWTTESKLAITASLADPRPSRVIETPEQAAALAKRWAGEG
;
A
#
# COMPACT_ATOMS: atom_id res chain seq x y z
N MET A 1 18.77 26.11 -0.34
CA MET A 1 18.11 26.65 0.86
C MET A 1 18.70 25.93 2.07
N LEU A 2 19.33 26.63 3.00
CA LEU A 2 19.89 26.01 4.21
C LEU A 2 18.73 25.83 5.22
N LEU A 3 18.47 24.60 5.63
CA LEU A 3 17.45 24.30 6.63
C LEU A 3 18.04 24.55 8.02
N GLN A 4 17.50 25.52 8.75
CA GLN A 4 17.88 25.76 10.14
C GLN A 4 16.87 25.12 11.09
N THR A 5 17.40 24.51 12.16
CA THR A 5 16.60 24.00 13.26
C THR A 5 16.19 25.12 14.20
N ASP A 6 14.94 25.13 14.65
CA ASP A 6 14.47 26.07 15.68
C ASP A 6 14.92 25.65 17.10
N ALA A 7 14.59 26.46 18.11
CA ALA A 7 14.90 26.18 19.52
C ALA A 7 14.26 24.88 20.06
N ARG A 8 13.28 24.32 19.35
CA ARG A 8 12.59 23.06 19.66
C ARG A 8 13.05 21.91 18.76
N ARG A 9 14.17 22.08 18.03
CA ARG A 9 14.75 21.10 17.11
C ARG A 9 13.82 20.74 15.93
N ARG A 10 12.95 21.65 15.53
CA ARG A 10 12.07 21.47 14.36
C ARG A 10 12.73 22.05 13.13
N ILE A 11 12.46 21.47 11.97
CA ILE A 11 12.92 21.94 10.67
C ILE A 11 11.69 22.34 9.85
N THR A 12 11.72 23.52 9.25
CA THR A 12 10.68 23.95 8.31
C THR A 12 10.96 23.36 6.93
N LEU A 13 10.07 22.50 6.46
CA LEU A 13 10.18 21.90 5.14
C LEU A 13 9.79 22.91 4.03
N PRO A 14 10.49 22.93 2.88
CA PRO A 14 10.09 23.77 1.76
C PRO A 14 8.74 23.32 1.18
N PRO A 15 7.88 24.26 0.76
CA PRO A 15 6.55 23.94 0.22
C PRO A 15 6.60 23.14 -1.09
N SER A 16 7.74 23.17 -1.79
CA SER A 16 7.96 22.39 -3.02
C SER A 16 7.95 20.87 -2.81
N LEU A 17 7.98 20.38 -1.56
CA LEU A 17 7.90 18.95 -1.25
C LEU A 17 6.46 18.41 -1.27
N GLY A 18 5.45 19.26 -1.38
CA GLY A 18 4.04 18.84 -1.47
C GLY A 18 3.41 18.31 -0.16
N ILE A 19 4.19 18.21 0.92
CA ILE A 19 3.74 17.76 2.25
C ILE A 19 2.79 18.79 2.87
N GLN A 20 1.63 18.32 3.34
CA GLN A 20 0.61 19.14 3.96
C GLN A 20 0.67 19.05 5.50
N PRO A 21 0.17 20.08 6.22
CA PRO A 21 0.01 20.00 7.66
C PRO A 21 -0.91 18.82 8.06
N GLY A 22 -0.40 17.93 8.92
CA GLY A 22 -1.14 16.75 9.39
C GLY A 22 -0.73 15.44 8.71
N ASP A 23 0.07 15.49 7.64
CA ASP A 23 0.63 14.29 7.03
C ASP A 23 1.57 13.56 8.00
N ALA A 24 1.45 12.23 8.04
CA ALA A 24 2.33 11.39 8.83
C ALA A 24 3.64 11.15 8.05
N ILE A 25 4.77 11.34 8.73
CA ILE A 25 6.10 11.12 8.18
C ILE A 25 6.88 10.31 9.20
N ASP A 26 7.48 9.21 8.73
CA ASP A 26 8.45 8.45 9.48
C ASP A 26 9.87 8.98 9.22
N LEU A 27 10.74 8.84 10.22
CA LEU A 27 12.11 9.38 10.20
C LEU A 27 13.11 8.24 10.32
N GLU A 28 13.92 8.05 9.27
CA GLU A 28 15.00 7.06 9.28
C GLU A 28 16.36 7.75 9.31
N ILE A 29 17.25 7.33 10.21
CA ILE A 29 18.62 7.84 10.29
C ILE A 29 19.52 6.90 9.48
N LEU A 30 20.11 7.43 8.41
CA LEU A 30 21.03 6.70 7.55
C LEU A 30 22.42 6.62 8.21
N ALA A 31 23.22 5.63 7.80
CA ALA A 31 24.56 5.39 8.33
C ALA A 31 25.53 6.58 8.17
N ASP A 32 25.29 7.46 7.20
CA ASP A 32 26.07 8.69 6.97
C ASP A 32 25.55 9.91 7.75
N GLY A 33 24.58 9.70 8.65
CA GLY A 33 23.99 10.75 9.49
C GLY A 33 22.91 11.59 8.81
N ARG A 34 22.54 11.28 7.56
CA ARG A 34 21.37 11.90 6.92
C ARG A 34 20.08 11.38 7.54
N ILE A 35 19.06 12.24 7.59
CA ILE A 35 17.70 11.87 7.99
C ILE A 35 16.86 11.74 6.72
N MET A 36 16.31 10.56 6.49
CA MET A 36 15.37 10.28 5.41
C MET A 36 13.94 10.47 5.93
N LEU A 37 13.14 11.24 5.19
CA LEU A 37 11.72 11.47 5.47
C LEU A 37 10.91 10.49 4.63
N ILE A 38 10.13 9.63 5.26
CA ILE A 38 9.31 8.62 4.58
C ILE A 38 7.84 8.99 4.79
N PRO A 39 7.11 9.45 3.76
CA PRO A 39 5.68 9.69 3.87
C PRO A 39 4.95 8.40 4.22
N VAL A 40 4.05 8.46 5.21
CA VAL A 40 3.23 7.33 5.63
C VAL A 40 1.78 7.67 5.41
N GLU A 41 1.11 6.91 4.55
CA GLU A 41 -0.34 6.97 4.44
C GLU A 41 -0.98 6.07 5.50
N PRO A 42 -1.83 6.61 6.39
CA PRO A 42 -2.54 5.79 7.35
C PRO A 42 -3.58 4.94 6.61
N VAL A 43 -3.45 3.62 6.69
CA VAL A 43 -4.49 2.70 6.19
C VAL A 43 -5.71 2.80 7.12
N PRO A 44 -6.91 3.17 6.63
CA PRO A 44 -8.10 3.19 7.46
C PRO A 44 -8.39 1.81 8.05
N LYS A 45 -8.78 1.74 9.33
CA LYS A 45 -9.01 0.46 10.05
C LYS A 45 -9.92 -0.52 9.31
N HIS A 46 -10.98 -0.01 8.69
CA HIS A 46 -11.94 -0.83 7.92
C HIS A 46 -11.36 -1.38 6.60
N GLN A 47 -10.20 -0.90 6.15
CA GLN A 47 -9.50 -1.36 4.95
C GLN A 47 -8.31 -2.27 5.27
N MET A 48 -7.95 -2.45 6.55
CA MET A 48 -6.81 -3.27 6.96
C MET A 48 -6.86 -4.72 6.44
N TRP A 49 -8.06 -5.25 6.19
CA TRP A 49 -8.25 -6.59 5.63
C TRP A 49 -7.59 -6.76 4.24
N ALA A 50 -7.48 -5.68 3.46
CA ALA A 50 -6.86 -5.71 2.14
C ALA A 50 -5.32 -5.71 2.20
N TRP A 51 -4.74 -5.37 3.35
CA TRP A 51 -3.29 -5.17 3.51
C TRP A 51 -2.59 -6.36 4.20
N THR A 52 -3.28 -7.47 4.41
CA THR A 52 -2.68 -8.69 4.96
C THR A 52 -1.77 -9.38 3.94
N THR A 53 -0.85 -10.22 4.41
CA THR A 53 0.06 -10.99 3.55
C THR A 53 -0.72 -11.92 2.62
N GLU A 54 -1.78 -12.54 3.13
CA GLU A 54 -2.65 -13.45 2.39
C GLU A 54 -3.37 -12.71 1.25
N SER A 55 -3.92 -11.53 1.54
CA SER A 55 -4.60 -10.69 0.54
C SER A 55 -3.62 -10.24 -0.54
N LYS A 56 -2.40 -9.81 -0.17
CA LYS A 56 -1.35 -9.43 -1.12
C LYS A 56 -0.93 -10.60 -2.02
N LEU A 57 -0.77 -11.80 -1.44
CA LEU A 57 -0.46 -13.00 -2.20
C LEU A 57 -1.59 -13.38 -3.16
N ALA A 58 -2.85 -13.35 -2.71
CA ALA A 58 -4.00 -13.64 -3.54
C ALA A 58 -4.14 -12.65 -4.70
N ILE A 59 -3.95 -11.35 -4.45
CA ILE A 59 -3.96 -10.31 -5.49
C ILE A 59 -2.82 -10.54 -6.48
N THR A 60 -1.61 -10.79 -6.00
CA THR A 60 -0.45 -11.03 -6.87
C THR A 60 -0.63 -12.28 -7.73
N ALA A 61 -1.14 -13.37 -7.16
CA ALA A 61 -1.47 -14.60 -7.88
C ALA A 61 -2.55 -14.35 -8.94
N SER A 62 -3.60 -13.59 -8.59
CA SER A 62 -4.65 -13.21 -9.54
C SER A 62 -4.15 -12.32 -10.68
N LEU A 63 -3.22 -11.40 -10.41
CA LEU A 63 -2.62 -10.52 -11.43
C LEU A 63 -1.66 -11.29 -12.35
N ALA A 64 -1.01 -12.33 -11.83
CA ALA A 64 -0.12 -13.19 -12.58
C ALA A 64 -0.88 -14.29 -13.35
N ASP A 65 -2.17 -14.49 -13.10
CA ASP A 65 -2.97 -15.52 -13.77
C ASP A 65 -3.12 -15.18 -15.26
N PRO A 66 -2.58 -16.00 -16.18
CA PRO A 66 -2.70 -15.77 -17.62
C PRO A 66 -4.12 -16.04 -18.16
N ARG A 67 -5.01 -16.59 -17.33
CA ARG A 67 -6.39 -16.91 -17.74
C ARG A 67 -7.16 -15.61 -18.02
N PRO A 68 -7.96 -15.56 -19.11
CA PRO A 68 -8.74 -14.38 -19.43
C PRO A 68 -9.77 -14.10 -18.33
N SER A 69 -9.92 -12.81 -17.99
CA SER A 69 -10.97 -12.38 -17.08
C SER A 69 -12.33 -12.74 -17.67
N ARG A 70 -13.20 -13.32 -16.82
CA ARG A 70 -14.55 -13.72 -17.21
C ARG A 70 -15.55 -13.11 -16.25
N VAL A 71 -16.51 -12.36 -16.79
CA VAL A 71 -17.65 -11.87 -16.04
C VAL A 71 -18.62 -13.03 -15.83
N ILE A 72 -19.04 -13.22 -14.58
CA ILE A 72 -20.02 -14.23 -14.19
C ILE A 72 -21.31 -13.50 -13.88
N GLU A 73 -22.33 -13.71 -14.72
CA GLU A 73 -23.59 -12.98 -14.62
C GLU A 73 -24.69 -13.81 -13.94
N THR A 74 -24.53 -15.13 -13.88
CA THR A 74 -25.55 -16.03 -13.31
C THR A 74 -24.98 -16.97 -12.25
N PRO A 75 -25.82 -17.41 -11.28
CA PRO A 75 -25.42 -18.37 -10.26
C PRO A 75 -24.95 -19.72 -10.83
N GLU A 76 -25.53 -20.18 -11.95
CA GLU A 76 -25.12 -21.45 -12.59
C GLU A 76 -23.70 -21.35 -13.17
N GLN A 77 -23.35 -20.19 -13.74
CA GLN A 77 -22.00 -19.92 -14.23
C GLN A 77 -20.97 -19.93 -13.08
N ALA A 78 -21.34 -19.38 -11.92
CA ALA A 78 -20.50 -19.43 -10.72
C ALA A 78 -20.28 -20.87 -10.23
N ALA A 79 -21.33 -21.69 -10.18
CA ALA A 79 -21.24 -23.09 -9.77
C ALA A 79 -20.37 -23.92 -10.74
N ALA A 80 -20.50 -23.68 -12.04
CA ALA A 80 -19.66 -24.34 -13.05
C ALA A 80 -18.18 -23.93 -12.92
N LEU A 81 -17.91 -22.66 -12.66
CA LEU A 81 -16.55 -22.16 -12.42
C LEU A 81 -15.94 -22.76 -11.14
N ALA A 82 -16.70 -22.80 -10.04
CA ALA A 82 -16.26 -23.39 -8.79
C ALA A 82 -15.94 -24.89 -8.93
N LYS A 83 -16.77 -25.62 -9.69
CA LYS A 83 -16.54 -27.04 -9.98
C LYS A 83 -15.25 -27.26 -10.78
N ARG A 84 -14.91 -26.36 -11.71
CA ARG A 84 -13.63 -26.41 -12.45
C ARG A 84 -12.44 -26.23 -11.51
N TRP A 85 -12.53 -25.32 -10.54
CA TRP A 85 -11.45 -25.05 -9.61
C TRP A 85 -11.25 -26.11 -8.52
N ALA A 86 -12.29 -26.87 -8.17
CA ALA A 86 -12.20 -27.94 -7.17
C ALA A 86 -11.27 -29.12 -7.57
N GLY A 87 -10.82 -29.20 -8.82
CA GLY A 87 -9.98 -30.29 -9.34
C GLY A 87 -8.55 -29.88 -9.75
N GLU A 88 -8.15 -28.62 -9.52
CA GLU A 88 -6.84 -28.08 -9.94
C GLU A 88 -5.88 -27.87 -8.76
N GLY A 89 -5.89 -28.79 -7.80
CA GLY A 89 -4.95 -28.84 -6.66
C GLY A 89 -3.64 -29.51 -7.00
#